data_AF-A0A351X3X7-F1
#
_entry.id   AF-A0A351X3X7-F1
#
_cell.length_a   1.000
_cell.length_b   1.000
_cell.length_c   1.000
_cell.angle_alpha   90.00
_cell.angle_beta   90.00
_cell.angle_gamma   90.00
#
_symmetry.space_group_name_H-M   'P 1'
#
loop_
_entity.id
_entity.type
_entity.pdbx_description
1 polymer ?
#
loop_
_entity_poly.entity_id
_entity_poly.type
_entity_poly.pdbx_seq_one_letter_code
_entity_poly.pdbx_strand_id
1 'polypeptide(L)'
;MSRVYLALGTNLGDRMLNLAHALTLLPPAVKLLRCSRVYETLPWGYLDQPDFLNMVIEGETELEPLQLLEQLKFLEEKIGREKSVRYGPRLIDLDILFSDDLQLHSERLDIPHPRLAERAFVLVPLADLAPDLEHPVTHETIRELLAKVDRSGISAVTTAEDTAPGDIALALQSHSGALARYQRIPPSHQREYLKHIQEARKPATRQRRITWTINRLTEEGTST
;
A
#
# COMPACT_ATOMS: atom_id res chain seq x y z
N MET A 1 -17.51 -14.71 -1.36
CA MET A 1 -16.18 -14.07 -1.25
C MET A 1 -16.36 -12.71 -0.61
N SER A 2 -15.65 -12.50 0.50
CA SER A 2 -15.60 -11.23 1.22
C SER A 2 -14.40 -10.41 0.81
N ARG A 3 -14.55 -9.09 0.73
CA ARG A 3 -13.47 -8.16 0.43
C ARG A 3 -12.74 -7.80 1.70
N VAL A 4 -11.43 -8.02 1.72
CA VAL A 4 -10.59 -7.79 2.89
C VAL A 4 -9.52 -6.77 2.62
N TYR A 5 -9.20 -5.97 3.65
CA TYR A 5 -8.07 -5.06 3.63
C TYR A 5 -7.09 -5.47 4.71
N LEU A 6 -5.85 -5.75 4.31
CA LEU A 6 -4.80 -6.23 5.23
C LEU A 6 -3.66 -5.22 5.27
N ALA A 7 -3.23 -4.84 6.47
CA ALA A 7 -2.01 -4.07 6.67
C ALA A 7 -0.81 -5.01 6.78
N LEU A 8 0.28 -4.65 6.12
CA LEU A 8 1.57 -5.32 6.20
C LEU A 8 2.61 -4.34 6.77
N GLY A 9 3.41 -4.79 7.74
CA GLY A 9 4.46 -3.97 8.36
C GLY A 9 5.74 -4.74 8.65
N THR A 10 6.91 -4.14 8.45
CA THR A 10 8.22 -4.76 8.71
C THR A 10 9.29 -3.73 9.05
N ASN A 11 10.14 -4.02 10.05
CA ASN A 11 11.26 -3.15 10.42
C ASN A 11 12.58 -3.88 10.69
N LEU A 12 12.66 -5.19 10.44
CA LEU A 12 13.88 -5.99 10.59
C LEU A 12 14.33 -6.58 9.26
N GLY A 13 15.65 -6.75 9.10
CA GLY A 13 16.25 -7.39 7.94
C GLY A 13 16.01 -6.62 6.64
N ASP A 14 15.87 -7.35 5.53
CA ASP A 14 15.50 -6.76 4.23
C ASP A 14 13.99 -6.53 4.18
N ARG A 15 13.58 -5.34 4.63
CA ARG A 15 12.18 -4.91 4.73
C ARG A 15 11.43 -5.00 3.41
N MET A 16 12.05 -4.67 2.28
CA MET A 16 11.40 -4.77 0.96
C MET A 16 11.20 -6.22 0.54
N LEU A 17 12.21 -7.07 0.76
CA LEU A 17 12.12 -8.50 0.48
C LEU A 17 11.06 -9.18 1.34
N ASN A 18 10.94 -8.80 2.62
CA ASN A 18 9.91 -9.32 3.52
C ASN A 18 8.49 -9.02 3.02
N LEU A 19 8.23 -7.79 2.56
CA LEU A 19 6.96 -7.42 1.95
C LEU A 19 6.69 -8.23 0.67
N ALA A 20 7.68 -8.34 -0.22
CA ALA A 20 7.54 -9.13 -1.45
C ALA A 20 7.28 -10.62 -1.19
N HIS A 21 7.95 -11.19 -0.19
CA HIS A 21 7.72 -12.56 0.27
C HIS A 21 6.32 -12.73 0.84
N ALA A 22 5.85 -11.80 1.67
CA ALA A 22 4.49 -11.84 2.21
C ALA A 22 3.43 -11.85 1.10
N LEU A 23 3.57 -11.00 0.08
CA LEU A 23 2.67 -10.99 -1.08
C LEU A 23 2.72 -12.31 -1.87
N THR A 24 3.91 -12.86 -2.07
CA THR A 24 4.12 -14.11 -2.82
C THR A 24 3.59 -15.34 -2.06
N LEU A 25 3.68 -15.31 -0.73
CA LEU A 25 3.31 -16.41 0.16
C LEU A 25 1.87 -16.30 0.69
N LEU A 26 1.10 -15.29 0.26
CA LEU A 26 -0.30 -15.16 0.65
C LEU A 26 -1.03 -16.50 0.50
N PRO A 27 -1.90 -16.86 1.45
CA PRO A 27 -2.64 -18.11 1.37
C PRO A 27 -3.40 -18.18 0.04
N PRO A 28 -3.47 -19.33 -0.64
CA PRO A 28 -4.21 -19.46 -1.91
C PRO A 28 -5.69 -19.05 -1.81
N ALA A 29 -6.26 -19.12 -0.59
CA ALA A 29 -7.61 -18.68 -0.29
C ALA A 29 -7.77 -17.15 -0.22
N VAL A 30 -6.68 -16.38 -0.30
CA VAL A 30 -6.67 -14.91 -0.36
C VAL A 30 -6.22 -14.51 -1.77
N LYS A 31 -7.17 -14.07 -2.58
CA LYS A 31 -6.91 -13.53 -3.91
C LYS A 31 -6.52 -12.07 -3.78
N LEU A 32 -5.25 -11.76 -4.01
CA LEU A 32 -4.76 -10.38 -4.06
C LEU A 32 -5.36 -9.63 -5.26
N LEU A 33 -6.01 -8.49 -5.00
CA LEU A 33 -6.59 -7.64 -6.04
C LEU A 33 -5.68 -6.44 -6.34
N ARG A 34 -5.31 -5.69 -5.29
CA ARG A 34 -4.53 -4.45 -5.41
C ARG A 34 -3.64 -4.26 -4.18
N CYS A 35 -2.60 -3.45 -4.34
CA CYS A 35 -1.72 -3.02 -3.26
C CYS A 35 -1.54 -1.50 -3.29
N SER A 36 -1.37 -0.90 -2.12
CA SER A 36 -0.91 0.48 -1.98
C SER A 36 0.57 0.60 -2.35
N ARG A 37 1.08 1.84 -2.37
CA ARG A 37 2.52 2.08 -2.25
C ARG A 37 3.06 1.57 -0.92
N VAL A 38 4.37 1.39 -0.87
CA VAL A 38 5.10 1.17 0.38
C VAL A 38 5.46 2.52 0.99
N TYR A 39 5.27 2.65 2.29
CA TYR A 39 5.60 3.86 3.04
C TYR A 39 6.60 3.53 4.14
N GLU A 40 7.64 4.33 4.26
CA GLU A 40 8.52 4.34 5.41
C GLU A 40 7.90 5.22 6.50
N THR A 41 7.87 4.71 7.73
CA THR A 41 7.21 5.37 8.86
C THR A 41 8.01 5.17 10.15
N LEU A 42 8.00 6.19 11.01
CA LEU A 42 8.56 6.07 12.36
C LEU A 42 7.84 4.96 13.18
N PRO A 43 8.52 4.33 14.14
CA PRO A 43 7.91 3.36 15.05
C PRO A 43 6.77 3.98 15.87
N TRP A 44 5.75 3.17 16.15
CA TRP A 44 4.64 3.58 17.00
C TRP A 44 4.71 2.90 18.38
N GLY A 45 4.63 3.70 19.45
CA GLY A 45 4.69 3.21 20.84
C GLY A 45 6.13 3.08 21.33
N TYR A 46 6.78 1.94 21.08
CA TYR A 46 8.20 1.74 21.45
C TYR A 46 9.08 2.43 20.40
N LEU A 47 9.81 3.49 20.78
CA LEU A 47 10.51 4.34 19.80
C LEU A 47 11.96 3.91 19.52
N ASP A 48 12.58 3.16 20.42
CA ASP A 48 13.98 2.72 20.27
C ASP A 48 14.07 1.45 19.41
N GLN A 49 13.68 1.59 18.14
CA GLN A 49 13.72 0.54 17.13
C GLN A 49 13.82 1.13 15.71
N PRO A 50 14.19 0.33 14.69
CA PRO A 50 14.24 0.81 13.32
C PRO A 50 12.87 1.23 12.77
N ASP A 51 12.88 2.12 11.80
CA ASP A 51 11.70 2.55 11.05
C ASP A 51 11.04 1.38 10.31
N PHE A 52 9.72 1.46 10.18
CA PHE A 52 8.92 0.45 9.51
C PHE A 52 8.74 0.79 8.03
N LEU A 53 8.70 -0.25 7.20
CA LEU A 53 7.97 -0.20 5.93
C LEU A 53 6.57 -0.74 6.16
N ASN A 54 5.56 0.04 5.74
CA ASN A 54 4.15 -0.30 5.81
C ASN A 54 3.48 -0.22 4.45
N MET A 55 2.55 -1.13 4.19
CA MET A 55 1.67 -1.09 3.03
C MET A 55 0.31 -1.72 3.36
N VAL A 56 -0.68 -1.49 2.51
CA VAL A 56 -2.00 -2.12 2.60
C VAL A 56 -2.28 -2.88 1.32
N ILE A 57 -2.88 -4.04 1.44
CA ILE A 57 -3.42 -4.79 0.32
C ILE A 57 -4.92 -4.92 0.42
N GLU A 58 -5.53 -5.03 -0.74
CA GLU A 58 -6.93 -5.40 -0.90
C GLU A 58 -6.98 -6.79 -1.54
N GLY A 59 -7.79 -7.67 -0.94
CA GLY A 59 -8.00 -9.02 -1.44
C GLY A 59 -9.45 -9.47 -1.33
N GLU A 60 -9.70 -10.65 -1.89
CA GLU A 60 -10.94 -11.40 -1.73
C GLU A 60 -10.64 -12.75 -1.07
N THR A 61 -11.50 -13.19 -0.15
CA THR A 61 -11.37 -14.51 0.46
C THR A 61 -12.73 -15.14 0.75
N GLU A 62 -12.75 -16.47 0.88
CA GLU A 62 -13.90 -17.23 1.39
C GLU A 62 -13.69 -17.71 2.83
N LEU A 63 -12.53 -17.39 3.42
CA LEU A 63 -12.24 -17.74 4.80
C LEU A 63 -13.04 -16.87 5.76
N GLU A 64 -13.53 -17.48 6.82
CA GLU A 64 -14.06 -16.74 7.96
C GLU A 64 -12.94 -15.93 8.63
N PRO A 65 -13.24 -14.79 9.27
CA PRO A 65 -12.23 -13.88 9.83
C PRO A 65 -11.18 -14.54 10.74
N LEU A 66 -11.62 -15.47 11.60
CA LEU A 66 -10.72 -16.19 12.50
C LEU A 66 -9.81 -17.18 11.76
N GLN A 67 -10.31 -17.80 10.69
CA GLN A 67 -9.50 -18.68 9.84
C GLN A 67 -8.49 -17.88 9.03
N LEU A 68 -8.91 -16.71 8.50
CA LEU A 68 -8.01 -15.77 7.85
C LEU A 68 -6.89 -15.35 8.81
N LEU A 69 -7.24 -14.96 10.04
CA LEU A 69 -6.26 -14.60 11.07
C LEU A 69 -5.22 -15.72 11.28
N GLU A 70 -5.67 -16.96 11.43
CA GLU A 70 -4.78 -18.12 11.62
C GLU A 70 -3.83 -18.32 10.42
N GLN A 71 -4.34 -18.18 9.19
CA GLN A 71 -3.50 -18.27 7.98
C GLN A 71 -2.48 -17.12 7.90
N LEU A 72 -2.85 -15.90 8.28
CA LEU A 72 -1.92 -14.77 8.31
C LEU A 72 -0.83 -14.97 9.37
N LYS A 73 -1.18 -15.47 10.57
CA LYS A 73 -0.18 -15.78 11.61
C LYS A 73 0.75 -16.92 11.21
N PHE A 74 0.24 -17.95 10.53
CA PHE A 74 1.08 -18.98 9.96
C PHE A 74 2.05 -18.44 8.89
N LEU A 75 1.61 -17.49 8.06
CA LEU A 75 2.46 -16.82 7.06
C LEU A 75 3.58 -16.01 7.73
N GLU A 76 3.26 -15.28 8.80
CA GLU A 76 4.26 -14.53 9.57
C GLU A 76 5.35 -15.46 10.12
N GLU A 77 4.96 -16.57 10.74
CA GLU A 77 5.88 -17.59 11.26
C GLU A 77 6.73 -18.18 10.15
N LYS A 78 6.13 -18.48 8.98
CA LYS A 78 6.83 -19.03 7.82
C LYS A 78 7.89 -18.08 7.25
N ILE A 79 7.67 -16.77 7.30
CA ILE A 79 8.65 -15.76 6.88
C ILE A 79 9.78 -15.62 7.92
N GLY A 80 9.53 -16.01 9.17
CA GLY A 80 10.51 -15.99 10.25
C GLY A 80 10.17 -15.01 11.37
N ARG A 81 8.90 -14.61 11.53
CA ARG A 81 8.49 -13.83 12.69
C ARG A 81 8.63 -14.68 13.95
N GLU A 82 9.39 -14.16 14.92
CA GLU A 82 9.48 -14.70 16.26
C GLU A 82 8.61 -13.89 17.24
N LYS A 83 8.24 -14.51 18.37
CA LYS A 83 7.55 -13.81 19.45
C LYS A 83 8.50 -12.78 20.07
N SER A 84 8.14 -11.51 19.99
CA SER A 84 8.89 -10.40 20.59
C SER A 84 8.04 -9.63 21.59
N VAL A 85 8.64 -8.63 22.24
CA VAL A 85 7.93 -7.73 23.16
C VAL A 85 6.80 -7.00 22.43
N ARG A 86 5.74 -6.64 23.15
CA ARG A 86 4.63 -5.86 22.58
C ARG A 86 5.16 -4.57 21.97
N TYR A 87 4.77 -4.29 20.72
CA TYR A 87 5.26 -3.17 19.92
C TYR A 87 6.74 -3.21 19.53
N GLY A 88 7.43 -4.33 19.76
CA GLY A 88 8.82 -4.48 19.38
C GLY A 88 9.05 -4.67 17.88
N PRO A 89 10.33 -4.77 17.49
CA PRO A 89 10.73 -5.06 16.13
C PRO A 89 10.19 -6.40 15.65
N ARG A 90 9.90 -6.50 14.35
CA ARG A 90 9.35 -7.70 13.72
C ARG A 90 9.78 -7.80 12.25
N LEU A 91 10.00 -9.04 11.83
CA LEU A 91 10.36 -9.35 10.44
C LEU A 91 9.19 -9.10 9.49
N ILE A 92 7.97 -9.41 9.91
CA ILE A 92 6.74 -9.08 9.19
C ILE A 92 5.56 -9.10 10.18
N ASP A 93 4.53 -8.33 9.89
CA ASP A 93 3.26 -8.24 10.62
C ASP A 93 2.13 -8.12 9.61
N LEU A 94 1.08 -8.91 9.80
CA LEU A 94 -0.13 -8.89 9.01
C LEU A 94 -1.32 -8.72 9.94
N ASP A 95 -2.05 -7.63 9.73
CA ASP A 95 -3.26 -7.29 10.48
C ASP A 95 -4.46 -7.17 9.55
N ILE A 96 -5.61 -7.72 9.97
CA ILE A 96 -6.89 -7.56 9.26
C ILE A 96 -7.47 -6.20 9.65
N LEU A 97 -7.63 -5.30 8.67
CA LEU A 97 -8.21 -3.97 8.88
C LEU A 97 -9.72 -4.00 8.74
N PHE A 98 -10.22 -4.61 7.67
CA PHE A 98 -11.63 -4.70 7.30
C PHE A 98 -11.92 -6.05 6.64
N SER A 99 -13.17 -6.50 6.78
CA SER A 99 -13.75 -7.61 6.03
C SER A 99 -15.18 -7.23 5.68
N ASP A 100 -15.42 -6.80 4.44
CA ASP A 100 -16.65 -6.13 4.03
C ASP A 100 -17.05 -5.03 5.03
N ASP A 101 -18.33 -4.98 5.42
CA ASP A 101 -18.92 -4.13 6.45
C ASP A 101 -19.00 -4.81 7.83
N LEU A 102 -18.30 -5.94 8.01
CA LEU A 102 -18.35 -6.74 9.23
C LEU A 102 -17.90 -5.92 10.45
N GLN A 103 -18.74 -5.97 11.49
CA GLN A 103 -18.41 -5.53 12.84
C GLN A 103 -18.29 -6.77 13.74
N LEU A 104 -17.06 -7.19 14.00
CA LEU A 104 -16.73 -8.33 14.85
C LEU A 104 -15.96 -7.84 16.07
N HIS A 105 -16.44 -8.21 17.25
CA HIS A 105 -15.73 -8.02 18.52
C HIS A 105 -15.59 -9.38 19.20
N SER A 106 -14.37 -9.81 19.49
CA SER A 106 -14.11 -11.08 20.15
C SER A 106 -12.81 -11.01 20.96
N GLU A 107 -12.57 -12.02 21.81
CA GLU A 107 -11.32 -12.11 22.57
C GLU A 107 -10.07 -12.24 21.69
N ARG A 108 -10.22 -12.71 20.45
CA ARG A 108 -9.09 -13.02 19.53
C ARG A 108 -8.93 -12.01 18.40
N LEU A 109 -10.00 -11.35 17.98
CA LEU A 109 -10.05 -10.55 16.76
C LEU A 109 -11.13 -9.47 16.85
N ASP A 110 -10.76 -8.27 16.43
CA ASP A 110 -11.62 -7.11 16.26
C ASP A 110 -11.59 -6.68 14.79
N ILE A 111 -12.76 -6.54 14.17
CA ILE A 111 -12.95 -5.99 12.83
C ILE A 111 -14.07 -4.93 12.89
N PRO A 112 -13.87 -3.71 12.38
CA PRO A 112 -12.61 -3.16 11.89
C PRO A 112 -11.50 -3.14 12.96
N HIS A 113 -10.24 -3.10 12.53
CA HIS A 113 -9.13 -3.05 13.47
C HIS A 113 -9.27 -1.83 14.42
N PRO A 114 -9.25 -2.03 15.76
CA PRO A 114 -9.84 -1.10 16.72
C PRO A 114 -9.12 0.26 16.78
N ARG A 115 -7.85 0.30 16.39
CA ARG A 115 -7.03 1.53 16.37
C ARG A 115 -6.65 2.01 14.98
N LEU A 116 -7.29 1.51 13.92
CA LEU A 116 -6.91 1.90 12.56
C LEU A 116 -7.10 3.40 12.34
N ALA A 117 -8.18 3.98 12.89
CA ALA A 117 -8.52 5.40 12.77
C ALA A 117 -7.52 6.36 13.45
N GLU A 118 -6.64 5.84 14.32
CA GLU A 118 -5.63 6.63 15.05
C GLU A 118 -4.24 6.54 14.40
N ARG A 119 -4.07 5.69 13.38
CA ARG A 119 -2.76 5.25 12.89
C ARG A 119 -2.52 5.75 11.47
N ALA A 120 -1.76 6.82 11.33
CA ALA A 120 -1.42 7.35 10.01
C ALA A 120 -0.63 6.35 9.14
N PHE A 121 0.22 5.49 9.72
CA PHE A 121 0.93 4.44 8.98
C PHE A 121 0.00 3.36 8.40
N VAL A 122 -1.26 3.28 8.84
CA VAL A 122 -2.32 2.46 8.25
C VAL A 122 -3.17 3.30 7.29
N LEU A 123 -3.60 4.48 7.74
CA LEU A 123 -4.52 5.33 6.97
C LEU A 123 -3.90 5.91 5.70
N VAL A 124 -2.61 6.25 5.69
CA VAL A 124 -1.92 6.76 4.49
C VAL A 124 -1.91 5.71 3.36
N PRO A 125 -1.38 4.48 3.56
CA PRO A 125 -1.45 3.46 2.52
C PRO A 125 -2.88 3.02 2.19
N LEU A 126 -3.79 2.97 3.17
CA LEU A 126 -5.18 2.63 2.89
C LEU A 126 -5.88 3.71 2.04
N ALA A 127 -5.63 4.99 2.29
CA ALA A 127 -6.20 6.10 1.51
C ALA A 127 -5.65 6.15 0.08
N ASP A 128 -4.41 5.71 -0.15
CA ASP A 128 -3.82 5.54 -1.48
C ASP A 128 -4.58 4.47 -2.30
N LEU A 129 -5.16 3.47 -1.61
CA LEU A 129 -5.82 2.32 -2.23
C LEU A 129 -7.36 2.48 -2.35
N ALA A 130 -7.99 2.97 -1.30
CA ALA A 130 -9.43 3.04 -1.11
C ALA A 130 -9.82 4.25 -0.25
N PRO A 131 -9.65 5.49 -0.77
CA PRO A 131 -9.89 6.71 0.02
C PRO A 131 -11.35 6.89 0.43
N ASP A 132 -12.27 6.37 -0.38
CA ASP A 132 -13.71 6.54 -0.18
C ASP A 132 -14.35 5.29 0.47
N LEU A 133 -13.53 4.34 0.96
CA LEU A 133 -14.00 3.24 1.81
C LEU A 133 -14.56 3.83 3.11
N GLU A 134 -15.78 3.43 3.46
CA GLU A 134 -16.45 3.89 4.68
C GLU A 134 -16.16 2.95 5.85
N HIS A 135 -15.82 3.52 7.01
CA HIS A 135 -15.67 2.76 8.24
C HIS A 135 -17.05 2.39 8.81
N PRO A 136 -17.39 1.11 9.00
CA PRO A 136 -18.76 0.67 9.29
C PRO A 136 -19.29 1.12 10.66
N VAL A 137 -18.40 1.52 11.58
CA VAL A 137 -18.78 2.05 12.91
C VAL A 137 -18.92 3.57 12.95
N THR A 138 -17.99 4.32 12.33
CA THR A 138 -17.96 5.78 12.44
C THR A 138 -18.67 6.45 11.26
N HIS A 139 -18.95 5.70 10.19
CA HIS A 139 -19.50 6.19 8.93
C HIS A 139 -18.64 7.26 8.24
N GLU A 140 -17.36 7.31 8.59
CA GLU A 140 -16.39 8.22 7.98
C GLU A 140 -15.60 7.48 6.91
N THR A 141 -15.32 8.17 5.81
CA THR A 141 -14.42 7.67 4.79
C THR A 141 -12.98 7.62 5.30
N ILE A 142 -12.15 6.74 4.74
CA ILE A 142 -10.72 6.70 5.06
C ILE A 142 -10.05 8.06 4.81
N ARG A 143 -10.49 8.80 3.79
CA ARG A 143 -10.04 10.17 3.52
C ARG A 143 -10.34 11.12 4.68
N GLU A 144 -11.54 11.06 5.24
CA GLU A 144 -11.94 11.89 6.38
C GLU A 144 -11.20 11.50 7.66
N LEU A 145 -11.03 10.20 7.92
CA LEU A 145 -10.22 9.71 9.03
C LEU A 145 -8.77 10.19 8.92
N LEU A 146 -8.15 10.07 7.74
CA LEU A 146 -6.78 10.53 7.49
C LEU A 146 -6.62 12.06 7.68
N ALA A 147 -7.68 12.84 7.46
CA ALA A 147 -7.64 14.29 7.69
C ALA A 147 -7.47 14.66 9.18
N LYS A 148 -7.80 13.73 10.10
CA LYS A 148 -7.77 13.95 11.55
C LYS A 148 -6.49 13.47 12.24
N VAL A 149 -5.58 12.83 11.52
CA VAL A 149 -4.36 12.24 12.10
C VAL A 149 -3.12 12.95 11.57
N ASP A 150 -2.11 13.11 12.45
CA ASP A 150 -0.80 13.60 12.05
C ASP A 150 -0.10 12.60 11.13
N ARG A 151 0.44 13.11 10.02
CA ARG A 151 1.11 12.33 8.96
C ARG A 151 2.62 12.59 8.97
N SER A 152 3.13 13.32 9.95
CA SER A 152 4.55 13.57 10.09
C SER A 152 5.33 12.26 10.21
N GLY A 153 6.53 12.21 9.62
CA GLY A 153 7.36 11.01 9.62
C GLY A 153 6.86 9.87 8.73
N ILE A 154 5.98 10.13 7.77
CA ILE A 154 5.54 9.16 6.75
C ILE A 154 6.01 9.62 5.37
N SER A 155 6.75 8.76 4.67
CA SER A 155 7.25 9.02 3.32
C SER A 155 7.04 7.81 2.41
N ALA A 156 6.53 8.05 1.20
CA ALA A 156 6.43 6.98 0.19
C ALA A 156 7.82 6.51 -0.22
N VAL A 157 8.07 5.21 -0.16
CA VAL A 157 9.28 4.60 -0.70
C VAL A 157 9.18 4.64 -2.21
N THR A 158 10.15 5.29 -2.86
CA THR A 158 10.25 5.32 -4.32
C THR A 158 11.20 4.20 -4.74
N THR A 159 10.72 3.20 -5.47
CA THR A 159 11.60 2.20 -6.07
C THR A 159 12.22 2.72 -7.38
N ALA A 160 13.30 2.09 -7.84
CA ALA A 160 13.88 2.39 -9.15
C ALA A 160 12.90 2.13 -10.32
N GLU A 161 11.86 1.31 -10.08
CA GLU A 161 10.76 1.08 -11.02
C GLU A 161 9.71 2.20 -10.97
N ASP A 162 9.55 2.89 -9.82
CA ASP A 162 8.66 4.06 -9.68
C ASP A 162 9.33 5.33 -10.20
N THR A 163 10.67 5.39 -10.20
CA THR A 163 11.40 6.40 -10.96
C THR A 163 11.27 6.08 -12.43
N ALA A 164 10.49 6.92 -13.11
CA ALA A 164 10.61 7.11 -14.54
C ALA A 164 12.11 7.09 -14.94
N PRO A 165 12.56 6.19 -15.84
CA PRO A 165 13.91 6.21 -16.41
C PRO A 165 14.37 7.64 -16.71
N GLY A 166 15.65 7.96 -16.55
CA GLY A 166 16.14 9.35 -16.46
C GLY A 166 15.62 10.31 -17.54
N ASP A 167 15.40 9.84 -18.77
CA ASP A 167 14.78 10.61 -19.86
C ASP A 167 13.29 10.91 -19.64
N ILE A 168 12.55 9.96 -19.08
CA ILE A 168 11.14 10.10 -18.68
C ILE A 168 11.03 10.96 -17.41
N ALA A 169 11.88 10.77 -16.41
CA ALA A 169 11.89 11.62 -15.20
C ALA A 169 12.17 13.08 -15.56
N LEU A 170 13.15 13.33 -16.44
CA LEU A 170 13.46 14.67 -16.93
C LEU A 170 12.28 15.27 -17.71
N ALA A 171 11.60 14.47 -18.54
CA ALA A 171 10.41 14.90 -19.25
C ALA A 171 9.24 15.24 -18.31
N LEU A 172 8.99 14.41 -17.28
CA LEU A 172 7.96 14.67 -16.27
C LEU A 172 8.30 15.92 -15.43
N GLN A 173 9.55 16.07 -14.99
CA GLN A 173 10.00 17.25 -14.23
C GLN A 173 9.87 18.54 -15.03
N SER A 174 10.06 18.49 -16.35
CA SER A 174 9.86 19.63 -17.25
C SER A 174 8.38 20.00 -17.45
N HIS A 175 7.44 19.17 -16.98
CA HIS A 175 5.99 19.35 -17.11
C HIS A 175 5.29 19.13 -15.77
N SER A 176 5.25 20.16 -14.93
CA SER A 176 4.75 20.10 -13.54
C SER A 176 3.35 19.50 -13.39
N GLY A 177 2.43 19.79 -14.31
CA GLY A 177 1.07 19.21 -14.33
C GLY A 177 1.06 17.70 -14.56
N ALA A 178 1.85 17.22 -15.52
CA ALA A 178 1.99 15.79 -15.81
C ALA A 178 2.66 15.05 -14.64
N LEU A 179 3.69 15.65 -14.02
CA LEU A 179 4.35 15.08 -12.84
C LEU A 179 3.39 14.92 -11.66
N ALA A 180 2.65 15.98 -11.32
CA ALA A 180 1.70 15.95 -10.21
C ALA A 180 0.61 14.89 -10.41
N ARG A 181 0.13 14.71 -11.66
CA ARG A 181 -0.83 13.66 -11.96
C ARG A 181 -0.21 12.27 -11.95
N TYR A 182 0.97 12.11 -12.55
CA TYR A 182 1.71 10.85 -12.52
C TYR A 182 1.91 10.37 -11.09
N GLN A 183 2.28 11.27 -10.17
CA GLN A 183 2.44 10.97 -8.74
C GLN A 183 1.14 10.64 -7.99
N ARG A 184 -0.04 10.89 -8.56
CA ARG A 184 -1.35 10.63 -7.93
C ARG A 184 -2.06 9.39 -8.48
N ILE A 185 -1.71 8.93 -9.68
CA ILE A 185 -2.32 7.72 -10.25
C ILE A 185 -1.81 6.46 -9.54
N PRO A 186 -2.61 5.37 -9.50
CA PRO A 186 -2.21 4.11 -8.88
C PRO A 186 -0.92 3.53 -9.48
N PRO A 187 -0.06 2.86 -8.69
CA PRO A 187 1.20 2.28 -9.20
C PRO A 187 1.03 1.28 -10.35
N SER A 188 -0.11 0.58 -10.42
CA SER A 188 -0.42 -0.29 -11.58
C SER A 188 -0.51 0.51 -12.88
N HIS A 189 -1.11 1.70 -12.86
CA HIS A 189 -1.23 2.58 -14.02
C HIS A 189 0.09 3.28 -14.34
N GLN A 190 0.87 3.66 -13.32
CA GLN A 190 2.23 4.17 -13.52
C GLN A 190 3.08 3.13 -14.26
N ARG A 191 3.06 1.87 -13.79
CA ARG A 191 3.77 0.76 -14.43
C ARG A 191 3.32 0.53 -15.88
N GLU A 192 2.05 0.74 -16.20
CA GLU A 192 1.56 0.64 -17.59
C GLU A 192 2.20 1.71 -18.49
N TYR A 193 2.25 2.96 -18.04
CA TYR A 193 2.94 4.04 -18.77
C TYR A 193 4.43 3.75 -18.94
N LEU A 194 5.09 3.28 -17.90
CA LEU A 194 6.52 2.94 -17.94
C LEU A 194 6.79 1.77 -18.88
N LYS A 195 5.97 0.71 -18.79
CA LYS A 195 6.05 -0.46 -19.68
C LYS A 195 5.88 -0.05 -21.13
N HIS A 196 4.87 0.78 -21.44
CA HIS A 196 4.65 1.31 -22.78
C HIS A 196 5.90 2.01 -23.32
N ILE A 197 6.58 2.84 -22.52
CA ILE A 197 7.78 3.55 -22.97
C ILE A 197 9.00 2.60 -23.06
N GLN A 198 9.16 1.67 -22.11
CA GLN A 198 10.27 0.72 -22.06
C GLN A 198 10.26 -0.31 -23.21
N GLU A 199 9.09 -0.70 -23.71
CA GLU A 199 8.97 -1.60 -24.85
C GLU A 199 9.48 -1.00 -26.18
N ALA A 200 9.70 0.33 -26.24
CA ALA A 200 10.22 0.97 -27.44
C ALA A 200 11.75 0.76 -27.58
N ARG A 201 12.12 -0.15 -28.49
CA ARG A 201 13.53 -0.48 -28.79
C ARG A 201 14.27 0.60 -29.58
N LYS A 202 13.56 1.45 -30.34
CA LYS A 202 14.17 2.52 -31.15
C LYS A 202 14.08 3.87 -30.42
N PRO A 203 15.16 4.68 -30.35
CA PRO A 203 15.15 5.95 -29.64
C PRO A 203 14.04 6.93 -30.08
N ALA A 204 13.80 7.04 -31.39
CA ALA A 204 12.74 7.91 -31.91
C ALA A 204 11.32 7.45 -31.50
N THR A 205 11.09 6.14 -31.43
CA THR A 205 9.81 5.58 -30.95
C THR A 205 9.65 5.84 -29.46
N ARG A 206 10.72 5.67 -28.69
CA ARG A 206 10.73 5.93 -27.25
C ARG A 206 10.38 7.39 -26.96
N GLN A 207 11.02 8.35 -27.65
CA GLN A 207 10.74 9.77 -27.48
C GLN A 207 9.27 10.11 -27.79
N ARG A 208 8.70 9.54 -28.87
CA ARG A 208 7.27 9.72 -29.20
C ARG A 208 6.35 9.18 -28.10
N ARG A 209 6.67 8.02 -27.52
CA ARG A 209 5.90 7.44 -26.41
C ARG A 209 6.00 8.30 -25.15
N ILE A 210 7.17 8.87 -24.84
CA ILE A 210 7.34 9.83 -23.75
C ILE A 210 6.44 11.05 -23.97
N THR A 211 6.52 11.70 -25.13
CA THR A 211 5.67 12.86 -25.45
C THR A 211 4.18 12.51 -25.37
N TRP A 212 3.79 11.35 -25.88
CA TRP A 212 2.40 10.87 -25.79
C TRP A 212 1.96 10.71 -24.33
N THR A 213 2.79 10.11 -23.48
CA THR A 213 2.50 9.95 -22.05
C THR A 213 2.35 11.28 -21.34
N ILE A 214 3.24 12.26 -21.60
CA ILE A 214 3.13 13.61 -21.03
C ILE A 214 1.83 14.29 -21.46
N ASN A 215 1.49 14.25 -22.75
CA ASN A 215 0.26 14.84 -23.26
C ASN A 215 -0.96 14.19 -22.62
N ARG A 216 -1.00 12.85 -22.55
CA ARG A 216 -2.12 12.13 -21.94
C ARG A 216 -2.31 12.46 -20.45
N LEU A 217 -1.21 12.53 -19.69
CA LEU A 217 -1.22 12.95 -18.29
C LEU A 217 -1.62 14.43 -18.11
N THR A 218 -1.59 15.23 -19.17
CA THR A 218 -1.98 16.64 -19.15
C THR A 218 -3.42 16.85 -19.64
N GLU A 219 -3.84 16.15 -20.70
CA GLU A 219 -5.15 16.27 -21.37
C GLU A 219 -6.30 15.65 -20.57
N GLU A 220 -6.07 14.57 -19.83
CA GLU A 220 -7.10 13.98 -18.97
C GLU A 220 -7.42 14.86 -17.72
N GLY A 221 -6.82 16.05 -17.61
CA GLY A 221 -7.06 17.05 -16.56
C GLY A 221 -7.96 18.22 -16.99
N THR A 222 -8.46 18.25 -18.23
CA THR A 222 -9.34 19.33 -18.73
C THR A 222 -10.83 19.01 -18.77
N SER A 223 -11.25 17.85 -18.26
CA SER A 223 -12.66 17.54 -18.05
C SER A 223 -12.99 17.66 -16.57
N THR A 224 -13.78 18.70 -16.28
CA THR A 224 -14.57 18.96 -15.06
C THR A 224 -15.06 17.73 -14.34
#